data_AF-A0A3R9KCA8-F1
#
_entry.id   AF-A0A3R9KCA8-F1
#
_cell.length_a   1.000
_cell.length_b   1.000
_cell.length_c   1.000
_cell.angle_alpha   90.00
_cell.angle_beta   90.00
_cell.angle_gamma   90.00
#
_symmetry.space_group_name_H-M   'P 1'
#
loop_
_entity.id
_entity.type
_entity.pdbx_description
1 polymer ?
#
loop_
_entity_poly.entity_id
_entity_poly.type
_entity_poly.pdbx_seq_one_letter_code
_entity_poly.pdbx_strand_id
1 'polypeptide(L)'
;MSDRLPIAEERESMRAVLDYLKDNGTLTLPKNVSVIKNGNLIVNDIINVAAFDCNIYMRVDIMWEDAGYSNYRELGLYGLYGSSYYRMTYIDGILTIKSVSGDNVEIVIR
;
A
#
# COMPACT_ATOMS: atom_id res chain seq x y z
N MET A 1 -12.87 9.30 3.26
CA MET A 1 -11.43 9.61 3.42
C MET A 1 -11.06 9.23 4.84
N SER A 2 -9.98 8.48 5.03
CA SER A 2 -9.45 8.24 6.38
C SER A 2 -8.91 9.55 6.96
N ASP A 3 -8.99 9.69 8.28
CA ASP A 3 -8.31 10.79 8.96
C ASP A 3 -6.79 10.69 8.71
N ARG A 4 -6.13 11.86 8.71
CA ARG A 4 -4.68 11.93 8.59
C ARG A 4 -4.05 11.26 9.82
N LEU A 5 -2.96 10.51 9.59
CA LEU A 5 -2.18 9.90 10.65
C LEU A 5 -1.58 10.96 11.59
N PRO A 6 -1.36 10.62 12.88
CA PRO A 6 -0.46 11.37 13.74
C PRO A 6 0.92 11.53 13.09
N ILE A 7 1.59 12.67 13.32
CA ILE A 7 2.86 13.04 12.67
C ILE A 7 3.93 11.93 12.81
N ALA A 8 4.01 11.28 13.97
CA ALA A 8 4.99 10.21 14.19
C ALA A 8 4.73 9.00 13.28
N GLU A 9 3.47 8.58 13.14
CA GLU A 9 3.08 7.43 12.32
C GLU A 9 3.18 7.74 10.82
N GLU A 10 2.88 8.98 10.43
CA GLU A 10 3.12 9.47 9.07
C GLU A 10 4.60 9.37 8.72
N ARG A 11 5.51 9.79 9.62
CA ARG A 11 6.96 9.70 9.40
C ARG A 11 7.47 8.27 9.30
N GLU A 12 7.00 7.36 10.17
CA GLU A 12 7.35 5.95 10.07
C GLU A 12 6.87 5.34 8.74
N SER A 13 5.66 5.70 8.31
CA SER A 13 5.11 5.25 7.04
C SER A 13 5.89 5.79 5.84
N MET A 14 6.33 7.05 5.90
CA MET A 14 7.24 7.62 4.89
C MET A 14 8.56 6.86 4.84
N ARG A 15 9.15 6.55 5.99
CA ARG A 15 10.40 5.80 6.07
C ARG A 15 10.26 4.40 5.46
N ALA A 16 9.16 3.72 5.73
CA ALA A 16 8.88 2.40 5.15
C ALA A 16 8.87 2.43 3.62
N VAL A 17 8.19 3.41 3.00
CA VAL A 17 8.17 3.53 1.53
C VAL A 17 9.54 3.93 0.99
N LEU A 18 10.29 4.78 1.70
CA LEU A 18 11.65 5.14 1.30
C LEU A 18 12.58 3.92 1.30
N ASP A 19 12.49 3.06 2.31
CA ASP A 19 13.29 1.84 2.38
C ASP A 19 12.86 0.84 1.29
N TYR A 20 11.57 0.72 1.00
CA TYR A 20 11.08 -0.03 -0.17
C TYR A 20 11.65 0.50 -1.49
N LEU A 21 11.68 1.82 -1.67
CA LEU A 21 12.25 2.47 -2.86
C LEU A 21 13.75 2.22 -3.01
N LYS A 22 14.52 2.08 -1.92
CA LYS A 22 15.95 1.75 -2.00
C LYS A 22 16.18 0.36 -2.61
N ASP A 23 15.31 -0.59 -2.29
CA ASP A 23 15.44 -1.97 -2.76
C ASP A 23 14.87 -2.17 -4.17
N ASN A 24 13.82 -1.42 -4.53
CA ASN A 24 13.03 -1.66 -5.74
C ASN A 24 13.16 -0.54 -6.80
N GLY A 25 13.73 0.61 -6.44
CA GLY A 25 13.76 1.81 -7.27
C GLY A 25 12.37 2.42 -7.47
N THR A 26 12.26 3.33 -8.44
CA THR A 26 11.01 4.03 -8.80
C THR A 26 10.28 3.37 -9.97
N LEU A 27 10.63 2.11 -10.31
CA LEU A 27 10.04 1.38 -11.41
C LEU A 27 8.68 0.80 -10.99
N THR A 28 7.75 0.71 -11.93
CA THR A 28 6.58 -0.14 -11.79
C THR A 28 7.01 -1.59 -11.93
N LEU A 29 6.85 -2.38 -10.87
CA LEU A 29 7.26 -3.78 -10.85
C LEU A 29 6.08 -4.70 -10.54
N PRO A 30 5.98 -5.88 -11.19
CA PRO A 30 5.03 -6.91 -10.79
C PRO A 30 5.45 -7.46 -9.42
N LYS A 31 4.53 -7.42 -8.46
CA LYS A 31 4.73 -7.86 -7.07
C LYS A 31 3.64 -8.83 -6.66
N ASN A 32 3.93 -9.75 -5.75
CA ASN A 32 2.88 -10.56 -5.14
C ASN A 32 2.13 -9.70 -4.13
N VAL A 33 0.86 -9.41 -4.41
CA VAL A 33 -0.01 -8.58 -3.59
C VAL A 33 -1.10 -9.45 -2.98
N SER A 34 -1.11 -9.52 -1.65
CA SER A 34 -2.18 -10.15 -0.88
C SER A 34 -3.01 -9.10 -0.16
N VAL A 35 -4.33 -9.23 -0.18
CA VAL A 35 -5.25 -8.35 0.55
C VAL A 35 -6.06 -9.17 1.52
N ILE A 36 -6.00 -8.77 2.80
CA ILE A 36 -6.77 -9.36 3.89
C ILE A 36 -7.77 -8.30 4.35
N LYS A 37 -9.05 -8.66 4.36
CA LYS A 37 -10.13 -7.79 4.87
C LYS A 37 -10.95 -8.54 5.91
N ASN A 38 -11.06 -7.97 7.11
CA ASN A 38 -11.75 -8.61 8.23
C ASN A 38 -11.28 -10.06 8.48
N GLY A 39 -9.96 -10.31 8.34
CA GLY A 39 -9.36 -11.64 8.51
C GLY A 39 -9.49 -12.60 7.32
N ASN A 40 -10.21 -12.22 6.25
CA ASN A 40 -10.38 -13.06 5.06
C ASN A 40 -9.45 -12.59 3.93
N LEU A 41 -8.76 -13.53 3.29
CA LEU A 41 -7.98 -13.28 2.08
C LEU A 41 -8.94 -13.04 0.91
N ILE A 42 -8.90 -11.83 0.32
CA ILE A 42 -9.79 -11.44 -0.79
C ILE A 42 -9.04 -11.21 -2.11
N VAL A 43 -7.72 -11.01 -2.06
CA VAL A 43 -6.83 -10.93 -3.23
C VAL A 43 -5.52 -11.65 -2.90
N ASN A 44 -4.97 -12.38 -3.87
CA ASN A 44 -3.62 -12.94 -3.81
C ASN A 44 -3.12 -13.16 -5.23
N ASP A 45 -2.52 -12.14 -5.82
CA ASP A 45 -2.16 -12.14 -7.25
C ASP A 45 -0.85 -11.39 -7.51
N ILE A 46 -0.32 -11.51 -8.72
CA ILE A 46 0.80 -10.71 -9.21
C ILE A 46 0.23 -9.42 -9.82
N ILE A 47 0.50 -8.30 -9.18
CA ILE A 47 -0.04 -6.99 -9.57
C ILE A 47 1.10 -6.00 -9.71
N ASN A 48 1.02 -5.14 -10.71
CA ASN A 48 1.97 -4.04 -10.84
C ASN A 48 1.83 -3.09 -9.65
N VAL A 49 2.96 -2.72 -9.05
CA VAL A 49 3.08 -1.78 -7.95
C VAL A 49 4.14 -0.75 -8.29
N ALA A 50 3.87 0.52 -8.00
CA ALA A 50 4.85 1.58 -8.09
C ALA A 50 4.87 2.38 -6.79
N ALA A 51 6.04 2.85 -6.38
CA ALA A 51 6.20 3.73 -5.24
C ALA A 51 6.84 5.05 -5.67
N PHE A 52 6.50 6.14 -4.97
CA PHE A 52 6.94 7.48 -5.30
C PHE A 52 7.28 8.30 -4.05
N ASP A 53 8.39 9.02 -4.13
CA ASP A 53 8.69 10.15 -3.26
C ASP A 53 8.02 11.41 -3.83
N CYS A 54 6.97 11.87 -3.17
CA CYS A 54 6.21 13.07 -3.57
C CYS A 54 6.65 14.31 -2.76
N ASN A 55 7.91 14.34 -2.30
CA ASN A 55 8.54 15.38 -1.49
C ASN A 55 7.95 15.51 -0.07
N ILE A 56 6.68 15.88 0.04
CA ILE A 56 6.03 16.10 1.35
C ILE A 56 5.30 14.87 1.89
N TYR A 57 5.17 13.82 1.08
CA TYR A 57 4.62 12.51 1.46
C TYR A 57 5.17 11.41 0.54
N MET A 58 4.97 10.16 0.94
CA MET A 58 5.30 8.98 0.14
C MET A 58 4.02 8.30 -0.35
N ARG A 59 4.09 7.64 -1.49
CA ARG A 59 2.93 7.06 -2.16
C ARG A 59 3.22 5.69 -2.73
N VAL A 60 2.24 4.80 -2.65
CA VAL A 60 2.25 3.48 -3.30
C VAL A 60 1.01 3.39 -4.17
N ASP A 61 1.21 3.15 -5.46
CA ASP A 61 0.15 2.91 -6.44
C ASP A 61 0.08 1.41 -6.74
N ILE A 62 -1.14 0.86 -6.79
CA ILE A 62 -1.40 -0.55 -7.11
C ILE A 62 -2.38 -0.61 -8.28
N MET A 63 -1.95 -1.24 -9.38
CA MET A 63 -2.68 -1.27 -10.65
C MET A 63 -3.69 -2.42 -10.67
N TRP A 64 -4.73 -2.31 -9.85
CA TRP A 64 -5.78 -3.33 -9.70
C TRP A 64 -6.47 -3.70 -11.02
N GLU A 65 -6.79 -2.70 -11.85
CA GLU A 65 -7.51 -2.89 -13.12
C GLU A 65 -6.68 -3.70 -14.12
N ASP A 66 -5.36 -3.49 -14.16
CA ASP A 66 -4.43 -4.25 -15.02
C ASP A 66 -4.39 -5.74 -14.65
N ALA A 67 -4.69 -6.07 -13.39
CA ALA A 67 -4.81 -7.43 -12.87
C ALA A 67 -6.25 -7.98 -12.93
N GLY A 68 -7.18 -7.28 -13.61
CA GLY A 68 -8.56 -7.74 -13.80
C GLY A 68 -9.52 -7.41 -12.64
N TYR A 69 -9.08 -6.66 -11.62
CA TYR A 69 -9.93 -6.23 -10.51
C TYR A 69 -10.64 -4.90 -10.83
N SER A 70 -11.51 -4.86 -11.84
CA SER A 70 -12.20 -3.62 -12.26
C SER A 70 -13.14 -3.03 -11.20
N ASN A 71 -13.60 -3.84 -10.24
CA ASN A 71 -14.48 -3.43 -9.14
C ASN A 71 -13.77 -3.36 -7.77
N TYR A 72 -12.44 -3.18 -7.75
CA TYR A 72 -11.63 -3.13 -6.52
C TYR A 72 -12.15 -2.13 -5.45
N ARG A 73 -12.85 -1.07 -5.86
CA ARG A 73 -13.48 -0.11 -4.94
C ARG A 73 -14.60 -0.72 -4.10
N GLU A 74 -15.36 -1.66 -4.63
CA GLU A 74 -16.40 -2.40 -3.88
C GLU A 74 -15.77 -3.27 -2.78
N LEU A 75 -14.51 -3.67 -2.98
CA LEU A 75 -13.69 -4.37 -1.99
C LEU A 75 -13.12 -3.41 -0.93
N GLY A 76 -13.32 -2.10 -1.06
CA GLY A 76 -12.73 -1.08 -0.19
C GLY A 76 -11.26 -0.78 -0.50
N LEU A 77 -10.81 -1.10 -1.71
CA LEU A 77 -9.45 -0.85 -2.17
C LEU A 77 -9.38 0.45 -2.98
N TYR A 78 -8.17 0.99 -3.06
CA TYR A 78 -7.85 2.25 -3.73
C TYR A 78 -6.66 2.03 -4.65
N GLY A 79 -6.57 2.78 -5.75
CA GLY A 79 -5.41 2.67 -6.64
C GLY A 79 -4.15 3.31 -6.06
N LEU A 80 -4.31 4.15 -5.03
CA LEU A 80 -3.28 5.01 -4.46
C LEU A 80 -3.38 4.99 -2.93
N TYR A 81 -2.25 4.73 -2.29
CA TYR A 81 -2.10 4.71 -0.84
C TYR A 81 -1.00 5.69 -0.44
N GLY A 82 -1.37 6.73 0.31
CA GLY A 82 -0.44 7.76 0.78
C GLY A 82 0.00 7.52 2.23
N SER A 83 1.29 7.77 2.52
CA SER A 83 1.88 7.63 3.85
C SER A 83 1.29 8.57 4.91
N SER A 84 0.54 9.60 4.50
CA SER A 84 -0.18 10.50 5.41
C SER A 84 -1.50 9.92 5.93
N TYR A 85 -2.02 8.85 5.31
CA TYR A 85 -3.35 8.31 5.59
C TYR A 85 -3.36 6.81 5.89
N TYR A 86 -2.34 6.07 5.45
CA TYR A 86 -2.21 4.64 5.67
C TYR A 86 -0.93 4.34 6.42
N ARG A 87 -1.04 3.46 7.43
CA ARG A 87 0.15 2.99 8.14
C ARG A 87 0.91 2.04 7.23
N MET A 88 2.20 2.31 7.06
CA MET A 88 3.06 1.50 6.21
C MET A 88 4.26 1.00 7.01
N THR A 89 4.63 -0.26 6.80
CA THR A 89 5.83 -0.87 7.38
C THR A 89 6.58 -1.63 6.30
N TYR A 90 7.90 -1.55 6.30
CA TYR A 90 8.75 -2.30 5.39
C TYR A 90 9.79 -3.08 6.20
N ILE A 91 9.64 -4.40 6.23
CA ILE A 91 10.45 -5.30 7.06
C ILE A 91 10.78 -6.53 6.22
N ASP A 92 12.06 -6.89 6.15
CA ASP A 92 12.55 -8.08 5.43
C ASP A 92 12.04 -8.20 3.98
N GLY A 93 11.99 -7.08 3.26
CA GLY A 93 11.54 -7.04 1.87
C GLY A 93 10.02 -7.00 1.68
N ILE A 94 9.25 -6.96 2.76
CA ILE A 94 7.78 -7.01 2.74
C ILE A 94 7.22 -5.64 3.11
N LEU A 95 6.49 -5.03 2.17
CA LEU A 95 5.76 -3.79 2.41
C LEU A 95 4.31 -4.11 2.81
N THR A 96 3.92 -3.66 3.99
CA THR A 96 2.54 -3.80 4.49
C THR A 96 1.88 -2.44 4.59
N ILE A 97 0.68 -2.31 4.03
CA ILE A 97 -0.17 -1.12 4.09
C ILE A 97 -1.43 -1.47 4.88
N LYS A 98 -1.71 -0.73 5.95
CA LYS A 98 -2.92 -0.93 6.76
C LYS A 98 -3.77 0.33 6.78
N SER A 99 -5.08 0.15 6.61
CA SER A 99 -6.02 1.21 6.91
C SER A 99 -6.08 1.46 8.42
N VAL A 100 -6.17 2.73 8.79
CA VAL A 100 -6.45 3.18 10.17
C VAL A 100 -7.94 3.38 10.42
N SER A 101 -8.76 3.45 9.35
CA SER A 101 -10.21 3.39 9.46
C SER A 101 -10.69 1.96 9.71
N GLY A 102 -11.86 1.82 10.35
CA GLY A 102 -12.45 0.54 10.79
C GLY A 102 -12.80 -0.49 9.70
N ASP A 103 -12.29 -0.31 8.48
CA ASP A 103 -12.49 -1.19 7.34
C ASP A 103 -11.60 -2.47 7.41
N ASN A 104 -10.65 -2.52 8.35
CA ASN A 104 -9.75 -3.65 8.65
C ASN A 104 -9.13 -4.28 7.39
N VAL A 105 -8.67 -3.42 6.47
CA VAL A 105 -7.95 -3.83 5.26
C VAL A 105 -6.45 -3.77 5.53
N GLU A 106 -5.78 -4.88 5.23
CA GLU A 106 -4.33 -5.02 5.23
C GLU A 106 -3.88 -5.52 3.85
N ILE A 107 -2.90 -4.84 3.28
CA ILE A 107 -2.30 -5.16 1.98
C ILE A 107 -0.85 -5.52 2.22
N VAL A 108 -0.42 -6.67 1.71
CA VAL A 108 0.95 -7.19 1.86
C VAL A 108 1.56 -7.34 0.48
N ILE A 109 2.73 -6.74 0.26
CA ILE A 109 3.43 -6.67 -1.02
C ILE A 109 4.81 -7.30 -0.85
N ARG A 110 5.12 -8.29 -1.69
CA ARG A 110 6.39 -9.06 -1.70
C ARG A 110 7.04 -8.98 -3.07
#